data_AF-A0A970DUQ8-F1
#
_entry.id   AF-A0A970DUQ8-F1
#
_cell.length_a   1.000
_cell.length_b   1.000
_cell.length_c   1.000
_cell.angle_alpha   90.00
_cell.angle_beta   90.00
_cell.angle_gamma   90.00
#
_symmetry.space_group_name_H-M   'P 1'
#
loop_
_entity.id
_entity.type
_entity.pdbx_description
1 polymer ?
#
loop_
_entity_poly.entity_id
_entity_poly.type
_entity_poly.pdbx_seq_one_letter_code
_entity_poly.pdbx_strand_id
1 'polypeptide(L)'
;MKRSLLYPQFAGILLLLMLVSLHVNAANQLAHHKVRVEIPEILKMEMGSGEIAFDLARSKPEEPFPATGYPVYYTPTSTGQYIPVRVFSNGGKEWRLLISGLDEQGLTEGAIEWSLDGVNWRPLRVTEQVLTTGGFTNGWLELKVYFRLAFQDFTEIRPGQYRVQVNYQLSSV
;
A
#
# COMPACT_ATOMS: atom_id res chain seq x y z
N MET A 1 51.86 -92.94 4.67
CA MET A 1 51.77 -91.64 3.98
C MET A 1 50.38 -91.06 4.26
N LYS A 2 50.27 -89.97 5.05
CA LYS A 2 49.00 -89.28 5.34
C LYS A 2 48.84 -88.11 4.38
N ARG A 3 47.75 -88.07 3.60
CA ARG A 3 47.37 -86.94 2.75
C ARG A 3 46.40 -86.05 3.54
N SER A 4 46.82 -84.84 3.89
CA SER A 4 45.99 -83.83 4.54
C SER A 4 45.08 -83.16 3.52
N LEU A 5 43.79 -83.02 3.87
CA LEU A 5 42.73 -82.43 3.04
C LEU A 5 42.74 -80.90 3.19
N LEU A 6 43.14 -80.18 2.15
CA LEU A 6 43.18 -78.70 2.05
C LEU A 6 41.83 -78.07 1.64
N TYR A 7 40.72 -78.78 1.74
CA TYR A 7 39.43 -78.33 1.21
C TYR A 7 38.62 -77.32 2.06
N PRO A 8 38.70 -77.23 3.41
CA PRO A 8 37.78 -76.37 4.16
C PRO A 8 38.14 -74.88 4.12
N GLN A 9 39.37 -74.52 3.76
CA GLN A 9 39.84 -73.13 3.78
C GLN A 9 39.33 -72.32 2.58
N PHE A 10 39.12 -72.96 1.44
CA PHE A 10 38.61 -72.30 0.23
C PHE A 10 37.12 -71.94 0.33
N ALA A 11 36.32 -72.74 1.05
CA ALA A 11 34.91 -72.46 1.26
C ALA A 11 34.68 -71.19 2.10
N GLY A 12 35.51 -70.96 3.11
CA GLY A 12 35.43 -69.76 3.96
C GLY A 12 35.78 -68.47 3.21
N ILE A 13 36.81 -68.52 2.35
CA ILE A 13 37.22 -67.37 1.54
C ILE A 13 36.16 -67.01 0.50
N LEU A 14 35.52 -68.02 -0.11
CA LEU A 14 34.45 -67.82 -1.08
C LEU A 14 33.20 -67.18 -0.44
N LEU A 15 32.84 -67.61 0.77
CA LEU A 15 31.72 -67.03 1.53
C LEU A 15 31.99 -65.56 1.90
N LEU A 16 33.23 -65.24 2.28
CA LEU A 16 33.63 -63.87 2.62
C LEU A 16 33.59 -62.95 1.39
N LEU A 17 34.05 -63.44 0.23
CA LEU A 17 33.97 -62.70 -1.03
C LEU A 17 32.52 -62.46 -1.48
N MET A 18 31.63 -63.43 -1.29
CA MET A 18 30.19 -63.29 -1.57
C MET A 18 29.56 -62.21 -0.68
N LEU A 19 29.90 -62.17 0.61
CA LEU A 19 29.37 -61.18 1.57
C LEU A 19 29.87 -59.76 1.31
N VAL A 20 31.10 -59.58 0.81
CA VAL A 20 31.68 -58.27 0.46
C VAL A 20 31.11 -57.72 -0.86
N SER A 21 30.57 -58.58 -1.73
CA SER A 21 29.96 -58.18 -3.01
C SER A 21 28.50 -57.70 -2.89
N LEU A 22 27.89 -57.83 -1.70
CA LEU A 22 26.62 -57.17 -1.38
C LEU A 22 26.87 -55.67 -1.34
N HIS A 23 26.70 -55.04 -2.51
CA HIS A 23 26.56 -53.60 -2.62
C HIS A 23 25.37 -53.22 -1.74
N VAL A 24 25.65 -52.67 -0.56
CA VAL A 24 24.66 -51.92 0.22
C VAL A 24 24.25 -50.78 -0.69
N ASN A 25 23.20 -51.03 -1.48
CA ASN A 25 22.57 -50.02 -2.29
C ASN A 25 21.85 -49.14 -1.28
N ALA A 26 22.60 -48.24 -0.65
CA ALA A 26 22.08 -47.10 0.07
C ALA A 26 21.41 -46.23 -0.99
N ALA A 27 20.20 -46.64 -1.39
CA ALA A 27 19.30 -45.82 -2.14
C ALA A 27 19.12 -44.58 -1.28
N ASN A 28 19.84 -43.51 -1.62
CA ASN A 28 19.56 -42.17 -1.14
C ASN A 28 18.14 -41.85 -1.62
N GLN A 29 17.14 -42.28 -0.86
CA GLN A 29 15.78 -41.81 -0.98
C GLN A 29 15.82 -40.33 -0.60
N LEU A 30 16.03 -39.47 -1.60
CA LEU A 30 15.76 -38.06 -1.49
C LEU A 30 14.29 -37.92 -1.13
N ALA A 31 14.02 -37.68 0.15
CA ALA A 31 12.67 -37.50 0.65
C ALA A 31 12.10 -36.20 0.06
N HIS A 32 11.30 -36.31 -0.99
CA HIS A 32 10.61 -35.18 -1.59
C HIS A 32 9.49 -34.72 -0.65
N HIS A 33 9.69 -33.57 0.00
CA HIS A 33 8.65 -32.92 0.80
C HIS A 33 7.88 -31.95 -0.08
N LYS A 34 6.58 -32.21 -0.28
CA LYS A 34 5.70 -31.26 -0.96
C LYS A 34 5.25 -30.20 0.03
N VAL A 35 5.85 -29.01 -0.04
CA VAL A 35 5.39 -27.85 0.71
C VAL A 35 4.31 -27.14 -0.10
N ARG A 36 3.14 -26.92 0.50
CA ARG A 36 2.11 -26.05 -0.05
C ARG A 36 2.08 -24.76 0.78
N VAL A 37 2.15 -23.61 0.11
CA VAL A 37 1.98 -22.30 0.73
C VAL A 37 0.72 -21.68 0.13
N GLU A 38 -0.20 -21.24 0.99
CA GLU A 38 -1.42 -20.53 0.59
C GLU A 38 -1.34 -19.11 1.15
N ILE A 39 -1.43 -18.11 0.27
CA ILE A 39 -1.38 -16.69 0.63
C ILE A 39 -2.78 -16.13 0.38
N PRO A 40 -3.49 -15.62 1.41
CA PRO A 40 -4.81 -15.04 1.23
C PRO A 40 -4.73 -13.70 0.48
N GLU A 41 -5.78 -13.39 -0.29
CA GLU A 41 -5.96 -12.07 -0.87
C GLU A 41 -6.28 -11.04 0.23
N ILE A 42 -5.61 -9.91 0.19
CA ILE A 42 -5.69 -8.81 1.15
C ILE A 42 -5.78 -7.52 0.36
N LEU A 43 -6.77 -6.70 0.70
CA LEU A 43 -6.90 -5.31 0.29
C LEU A 43 -6.94 -4.45 1.55
N LYS A 44 -6.00 -3.52 1.69
CA LYS A 44 -5.84 -2.69 2.90
C LYS A 44 -5.50 -1.23 2.55
N MET A 45 -5.96 -0.31 3.38
CA MET A 45 -5.66 1.11 3.32
C MET A 45 -5.06 1.60 4.65
N GLU A 46 -4.13 2.54 4.58
CA GLU A 46 -3.67 3.38 5.70
C GLU A 46 -3.74 4.84 5.26
N MET A 47 -4.12 5.76 6.16
CA MET A 47 -4.20 7.19 5.85
C MET A 47 -3.65 8.04 6.98
N GLY A 48 -3.28 9.29 6.67
CA GLY A 48 -2.92 10.31 7.65
C GLY A 48 -4.10 10.78 8.51
N SER A 49 -4.01 12.00 9.06
CA SER A 49 -4.94 12.53 10.08
C SER A 49 -6.41 12.66 9.65
N GLY A 50 -6.77 12.47 8.37
CA GLY A 50 -8.15 12.61 7.88
C GLY A 50 -8.74 14.02 8.04
N GLU A 51 -7.98 14.97 8.57
CA GLU A 51 -8.38 16.35 8.80
C GLU A 51 -7.34 17.28 8.17
N ILE A 52 -7.82 18.28 7.44
CA ILE A 52 -7.02 19.41 6.94
C ILE A 52 -7.55 20.71 7.54
N ALA A 53 -6.65 21.66 7.78
CA ALA A 53 -7.00 22.98 8.27
C ALA A 53 -6.36 24.08 7.42
N PHE A 54 -7.11 25.14 7.18
CA PHE A 54 -6.66 26.38 6.52
C PHE A 54 -6.82 27.54 7.50
N ASP A 55 -5.73 28.21 7.86
CA ASP A 55 -5.72 29.34 8.79
C ASP A 55 -5.48 30.64 8.02
N LEU A 56 -6.58 31.30 7.65
CA LEU A 56 -6.54 32.59 6.94
C LEU A 56 -6.14 33.74 7.87
N ALA A 57 -6.32 33.59 9.18
CA ALA A 57 -5.92 34.60 10.16
C ALA A 57 -4.39 34.63 10.37
N ARG A 58 -3.72 33.50 10.14
CA ARG A 58 -2.25 33.36 10.13
C ARG A 58 -1.76 32.92 8.76
N SER A 59 -2.20 33.64 7.74
CA SER A 59 -1.82 33.39 6.36
C SER A 59 -0.30 33.47 6.16
N LYS A 60 0.20 32.68 5.22
CA LYS A 60 1.61 32.69 4.84
C LYS A 60 1.92 33.97 4.07
N PRO A 61 3.15 34.53 4.15
CA PRO A 61 3.51 35.75 3.42
C PRO A 61 3.26 35.67 1.91
N GLU A 62 3.44 34.48 1.32
CA GLU A 62 3.19 34.18 -0.10
C GLU A 62 1.71 34.06 -0.47
N GLU A 63 0.82 33.86 0.50
CA GLU A 63 -0.62 33.66 0.34
C GLU A 63 -1.38 34.64 1.26
N PRO A 64 -1.27 35.97 1.06
CA PRO A 64 -1.83 36.93 2.01
C PRO A 64 -3.36 36.89 2.05
N PHE A 65 -3.92 37.14 3.24
CA PHE A 65 -5.34 37.37 3.44
C PHE A 65 -5.56 38.74 4.14
N PRO A 66 -6.49 39.60 3.66
CA PRO A 66 -7.37 39.40 2.51
C PRO A 66 -6.62 39.37 1.18
N ALA A 67 -7.17 38.66 0.20
CA ALA A 67 -6.60 38.57 -1.14
C ALA A 67 -6.66 39.92 -1.87
N THR A 68 -5.66 40.21 -2.70
CA THR A 68 -5.60 41.41 -3.53
C THR A 68 -6.26 41.22 -4.91
N GLY A 69 -6.60 39.97 -5.28
CA GLY A 69 -7.23 39.60 -6.54
C GLY A 69 -7.66 38.13 -6.55
N TYR A 70 -8.48 37.78 -7.54
CA TYR A 70 -9.05 36.44 -7.70
C TYR A 70 -8.75 35.89 -9.11
N PRO A 71 -8.62 34.55 -9.28
CA PRO A 71 -8.75 33.52 -8.24
C PRO A 71 -7.55 33.52 -7.27
N VAL A 72 -7.80 33.12 -6.04
CA VAL A 72 -6.78 32.99 -4.99
C VAL A 72 -6.83 31.58 -4.39
N TYR A 73 -5.65 31.08 -4.01
CA TYR A 73 -5.48 29.74 -3.47
C TYR A 73 -4.69 29.79 -2.18
N TYR A 74 -5.15 29.04 -1.18
CA TYR A 74 -4.47 28.88 0.10
C TYR A 74 -4.13 27.42 0.32
N THR A 75 -2.90 27.14 0.74
CA THR A 75 -2.45 25.80 1.09
C THR A 75 -2.77 25.48 2.55
N PRO A 76 -2.92 24.19 2.92
CA PRO A 76 -3.17 23.80 4.30
C PRO A 76 -2.10 24.34 5.27
N THR A 77 -2.53 24.61 6.50
CA THR A 77 -1.67 25.07 7.60
C THR A 77 -0.79 23.95 8.16
N SER A 78 -1.16 22.69 7.95
CA SER A 78 -0.33 21.54 8.34
C SER A 78 1.04 21.57 7.64
N THR A 79 2.06 21.04 8.32
CA THR A 79 3.43 20.95 7.79
C THR A 79 3.50 20.11 6.51
N GLY A 80 2.58 19.15 6.33
CA GLY A 80 2.32 18.51 5.05
C GLY A 80 1.22 19.24 4.29
N GLN A 81 1.51 19.67 3.06
CA GLN A 81 0.50 20.19 2.11
C GLN A 81 -0.41 19.08 1.54
N TYR A 82 -0.18 17.83 1.96
CA TYR A 82 -0.88 16.65 1.47
C TYR A 82 -1.17 15.66 2.61
N ILE A 83 -2.21 14.84 2.43
CA ILE A 83 -2.47 13.66 3.24
C ILE A 83 -1.88 12.43 2.53
N PRO A 84 -1.00 11.65 3.17
CA PRO A 84 -0.56 10.38 2.62
C PRO A 84 -1.68 9.34 2.75
N VAL A 85 -1.95 8.64 1.65
CA VAL A 85 -2.85 7.48 1.61
C VAL A 85 -2.08 6.31 1.02
N ARG A 86 -2.00 5.20 1.76
CA ARG A 86 -1.26 4.01 1.35
C ARG A 86 -2.25 2.87 1.08
N VAL A 87 -2.09 2.22 -0.06
CA VAL A 87 -2.92 1.08 -0.48
C VAL A 87 -2.03 -0.15 -0.64
N PHE A 88 -2.50 -1.28 -0.13
CA PHE A 88 -1.90 -2.58 -0.34
C PHE A 88 -2.93 -3.53 -0.94
N SER A 89 -2.58 -4.19 -2.04
CA SER A 89 -3.34 -5.27 -2.66
C SER A 89 -2.41 -6.37 -3.14
N ASN A 90 -2.58 -7.60 -2.68
CA ASN A 90 -1.89 -8.78 -3.24
C ASN A 90 -2.82 -9.67 -4.07
N GLY A 91 -4.10 -9.30 -4.20
CA GLY A 91 -5.11 -10.04 -4.94
C GLY A 91 -5.14 -9.71 -6.42
N GLY A 92 -5.81 -10.55 -7.19
CA GLY A 92 -5.97 -10.36 -8.64
C GLY A 92 -7.07 -9.37 -9.04
N LYS A 93 -7.91 -8.93 -8.10
CA LYS A 93 -9.03 -8.02 -8.34
C LYS A 93 -8.58 -6.57 -8.45
N GLU A 94 -9.31 -5.83 -9.27
CA GLU A 94 -9.18 -4.37 -9.28
C GLU A 94 -9.75 -3.78 -7.99
N TRP A 95 -9.25 -2.60 -7.63
CA TRP A 95 -9.74 -1.82 -6.51
C TRP A 95 -10.00 -0.38 -6.94
N ARG A 96 -10.87 0.26 -6.17
CA ARG A 96 -11.19 1.68 -6.31
C ARG A 96 -11.07 2.36 -4.96
N LEU A 97 -10.38 3.50 -4.98
CA LEU A 97 -10.26 4.41 -3.85
C LEU A 97 -11.15 5.63 -4.11
N LEU A 98 -12.04 5.89 -3.17
CA LEU A 98 -12.96 7.02 -3.18
C LEU A 98 -12.51 8.07 -2.17
N ILE A 99 -12.86 9.32 -2.44
CA ILE A 99 -12.66 10.47 -1.57
C ILE A 99 -13.96 11.27 -1.44
N SER A 100 -14.23 11.78 -0.25
CA SER A 100 -15.24 12.81 0.02
C SER A 100 -14.75 13.74 1.12
N GLY A 101 -15.40 14.89 1.29
CA GLY A 101 -15.07 15.81 2.36
C GLY A 101 -16.22 16.67 2.82
N LEU A 102 -16.16 17.06 4.09
CA LEU A 102 -17.13 17.93 4.73
C LEU A 102 -16.38 19.03 5.49
N ASP A 103 -16.75 20.27 5.27
CA ASP A 103 -16.29 21.39 6.08
C ASP A 103 -17.32 21.74 7.16
N GLU A 104 -16.83 22.18 8.31
CA GLU A 104 -17.69 22.51 9.45
C GLU A 104 -18.16 23.97 9.45
N GLN A 105 -17.55 24.82 8.61
CA GLN A 105 -17.71 26.27 8.65
C GLN A 105 -18.62 26.83 7.54
N GLY A 106 -19.22 25.98 6.71
CA GLY A 106 -20.15 26.37 5.64
C GLY A 106 -19.46 27.03 4.44
N LEU A 107 -18.27 26.56 4.07
CA LEU A 107 -17.61 26.94 2.83
C LEU A 107 -18.51 26.64 1.63
N THR A 108 -18.43 27.48 0.62
CA THR A 108 -19.16 27.27 -0.63
C THR A 108 -18.77 25.94 -1.26
N GLU A 109 -19.73 25.23 -1.87
CA GLU A 109 -19.44 24.00 -2.60
C GLU A 109 -18.34 24.24 -3.65
N GLY A 110 -17.31 23.40 -3.62
CA GLY A 110 -16.16 23.52 -4.51
C GLY A 110 -15.07 24.51 -4.06
N ALA A 111 -15.20 25.14 -2.90
CA ALA A 111 -14.13 25.97 -2.33
C ALA A 111 -12.91 25.14 -1.91
N ILE A 112 -13.09 23.86 -1.57
CA ILE A 112 -11.97 22.95 -1.31
C ILE A 112 -11.69 22.14 -2.56
N GLU A 113 -10.43 22.08 -2.96
CA GLU A 113 -9.98 21.28 -4.09
C GLU A 113 -8.90 20.28 -3.66
N TRP A 114 -8.87 19.14 -4.34
CA TRP A 114 -7.88 18.09 -4.16
C TRP A 114 -7.14 17.76 -5.46
N SER A 115 -5.92 17.22 -5.33
CA SER A 115 -5.09 16.80 -6.46
C SER A 115 -4.17 15.63 -6.07
N LEU A 116 -3.83 14.76 -7.03
CA LEU A 116 -2.83 13.69 -6.86
C LEU A 116 -1.44 14.09 -7.37
N ASP A 117 -1.35 15.14 -8.18
CA ASP A 117 -0.12 15.62 -8.84
C ASP A 117 0.23 17.07 -8.50
N GLY A 118 -0.65 17.78 -7.79
CA GLY A 118 -0.52 19.19 -7.46
C GLY A 118 -0.80 20.14 -8.64
N VAL A 119 -1.24 19.60 -9.79
CA VAL A 119 -1.43 20.35 -11.03
C VAL A 119 -2.89 20.26 -11.51
N ASN A 120 -3.45 19.06 -11.53
CA ASN A 120 -4.84 18.80 -11.90
C ASN A 120 -5.71 18.80 -10.65
N TRP A 121 -6.43 19.89 -10.43
CA TRP A 121 -7.27 20.12 -9.26
C TRP A 121 -8.73 19.77 -9.54
N ARG A 122 -9.38 19.17 -8.55
CA ARG A 122 -10.81 18.81 -8.60
C ARG A 122 -11.51 19.30 -7.35
N PRO A 123 -12.76 19.78 -7.44
CA PRO A 123 -13.51 20.17 -6.25
C PRO A 123 -13.77 18.93 -5.38
N LEU A 124 -13.49 19.07 -4.09
CA LEU A 124 -13.86 18.11 -3.05
C LEU A 124 -15.35 18.26 -2.77
N ARG A 125 -16.08 17.15 -2.84
CA ARG A 125 -17.53 17.12 -2.61
C ARG A 125 -17.87 16.33 -1.36
N VAL A 126 -19.05 16.62 -0.82
CA VAL A 126 -19.65 15.83 0.28
C VAL A 126 -19.98 14.42 -0.18
N THR A 127 -20.31 14.25 -1.47
CA THR A 127 -20.54 12.93 -2.08
C THR A 127 -19.23 12.29 -2.52
N GLU A 128 -19.20 10.95 -2.49
CA GLU A 128 -18.02 10.17 -2.88
C GLU A 128 -17.64 10.41 -4.35
N GLN A 129 -16.35 10.63 -4.57
CA GLN A 129 -15.73 10.81 -5.88
C GLN A 129 -14.62 9.78 -6.04
N VAL A 130 -14.41 9.29 -7.27
CA VAL A 130 -13.27 8.42 -7.56
C VAL A 130 -11.97 9.21 -7.43
N LEU A 131 -11.13 8.84 -6.47
CA LEU A 131 -9.78 9.36 -6.32
C LEU A 131 -8.87 8.69 -7.35
N THR A 132 -8.82 7.35 -7.33
CA THR A 132 -8.05 6.53 -8.27
C THR A 132 -8.50 5.07 -8.24
N THR A 133 -7.99 4.28 -9.18
CA THR A 133 -8.20 2.83 -9.29
C THR A 133 -6.88 2.12 -9.48
N GLY A 134 -6.82 0.84 -9.17
CA GLY A 134 -5.64 0.01 -9.41
C GLY A 134 -5.92 -1.47 -9.26
N GLY A 135 -4.86 -2.27 -9.19
CA GLY A 135 -4.93 -3.72 -8.99
C GLY A 135 -3.84 -4.19 -8.04
N PHE A 136 -3.20 -5.31 -8.34
CA PHE A 136 -2.05 -5.80 -7.57
C PHE A 136 -1.01 -4.70 -7.31
N THR A 137 -0.59 -4.55 -6.06
CA THR A 137 0.46 -3.65 -5.62
C THR A 137 1.66 -4.47 -5.14
N ASN A 138 2.86 -4.14 -5.62
CA ASN A 138 4.10 -4.80 -5.19
C ASN A 138 4.60 -4.21 -3.86
N GLY A 139 3.80 -4.37 -2.80
CA GLY A 139 3.97 -3.68 -1.52
C GLY A 139 3.00 -2.50 -1.35
N TRP A 140 3.32 -1.58 -0.45
CA TRP A 140 2.50 -0.40 -0.20
C TRP A 140 2.67 0.64 -1.32
N LEU A 141 1.58 0.94 -2.03
CA LEU A 141 1.49 2.09 -2.92
C LEU A 141 1.15 3.34 -2.10
N GLU A 142 2.03 4.34 -2.08
CA GLU A 142 1.77 5.63 -1.42
C GLU A 142 1.25 6.66 -2.43
N LEU A 143 0.13 7.29 -2.08
CA LEU A 143 -0.50 8.39 -2.79
C LEU A 143 -0.40 9.65 -1.95
N LYS A 144 0.00 10.77 -2.56
CA LYS A 144 -0.01 12.09 -1.93
C LYS A 144 -1.22 12.84 -2.42
N VAL A 145 -2.18 13.08 -1.52
CA VAL A 145 -3.40 13.83 -1.85
C VAL A 145 -3.22 15.26 -1.37
N TYR A 146 -2.97 16.17 -2.30
CA TYR A 146 -2.80 17.60 -2.06
C TYR A 146 -4.16 18.27 -1.91
N PHE A 147 -4.22 19.30 -1.09
CA PHE A 147 -5.42 20.10 -0.90
C PHE A 147 -5.12 21.58 -1.05
N ARG A 148 -6.13 22.35 -1.48
CA ARG A 148 -6.11 23.81 -1.42
C ARG A 148 -7.50 24.35 -1.19
N LEU A 149 -7.56 25.54 -0.62
CA LEU A 149 -8.76 26.35 -0.50
C LEU A 149 -8.73 27.37 -1.64
N ALA A 150 -9.73 27.33 -2.50
CA ALA A 150 -9.84 28.11 -3.72
C ALA A 150 -11.03 29.07 -3.63
N PHE A 151 -10.78 30.35 -3.88
CA PHE A 151 -11.83 31.35 -3.97
C PHE A 151 -11.82 31.97 -5.37
N GLN A 152 -13.01 32.06 -5.97
CA GLN A 152 -13.20 32.48 -7.36
C GLN A 152 -13.61 33.95 -7.47
N ASP A 153 -14.21 34.50 -6.42
CA ASP A 153 -14.75 35.86 -6.39
C ASP A 153 -14.65 36.50 -5.00
N PHE A 154 -15.07 37.76 -4.93
CA PHE A 154 -15.18 38.54 -3.69
C PHE A 154 -16.37 38.07 -2.84
N THR A 155 -16.42 36.78 -2.49
CA THR A 155 -17.32 36.28 -1.45
C THR A 155 -16.86 36.80 -0.09
N GLU A 156 -17.80 37.10 0.81
CA GLU A 156 -17.50 37.57 2.16
C GLU A 156 -16.92 36.43 3.01
N ILE A 157 -15.60 36.29 2.97
CA ILE A 157 -14.85 35.28 3.71
C ILE A 157 -14.24 35.93 4.94
N ARG A 158 -14.36 35.26 6.07
CA ARG A 158 -13.88 35.77 7.34
C ARG A 158 -12.45 35.29 7.60
N PRO A 159 -11.57 36.10 8.19
CA PRO A 159 -10.32 35.59 8.70
C PRO A 159 -10.62 34.55 9.78
N GLY A 160 -9.99 33.37 9.70
CA GLY A 160 -10.22 32.31 10.66
C GLY A 160 -9.62 30.97 10.23
N GLN A 161 -9.81 29.96 11.09
CA GLN A 161 -9.45 28.59 10.80
C GLN A 161 -10.65 27.85 10.21
N TYR A 162 -10.44 27.24 9.05
CA TYR A 162 -11.40 26.39 8.34
C TYR A 162 -10.91 24.95 8.41
N ARG A 163 -11.72 24.05 8.95
CA ARG A 163 -11.40 22.62 9.12
C ARG A 163 -12.26 21.81 8.17
N VAL A 164 -11.63 20.86 7.51
CA VAL A 164 -12.29 19.96 6.57
C VAL A 164 -11.94 18.54 6.97
N GLN A 165 -12.97 17.74 7.22
CA GLN A 165 -12.84 16.31 7.39
C GLN A 165 -12.82 15.65 6.02
N VAL A 166 -11.81 14.82 5.77
CA VAL A 166 -11.59 14.10 4.52
C VAL A 166 -11.75 12.62 4.77
N ASN A 167 -12.67 12.00 4.04
CA ASN A 167 -12.98 10.59 4.16
C ASN A 167 -12.46 9.84 2.93
N TYR A 168 -11.93 8.63 3.17
CA TYR A 168 -11.47 7.73 2.12
C TYR A 168 -12.16 6.39 2.26
N GLN A 169 -12.56 5.81 1.13
CA GLN A 169 -13.13 4.47 1.09
C GLN A 169 -12.43 3.62 0.03
N LEU A 170 -11.91 2.47 0.48
CA LEU A 170 -11.27 1.49 -0.39
C LEU A 170 -12.21 0.30 -0.59
N SER A 171 -12.43 -0.07 -1.85
CA SER A 171 -13.30 -1.19 -2.23
C SER A 171 -12.66 -2.03 -3.33
N SER A 172 -12.91 -3.34 -3.30
CA SER A 172 -12.66 -4.22 -4.45
C SER A 172 -13.77 -4.01 -5.47
N VAL A 173 -13.41 -4.03 -6.75
CA VAL A 173 -14.34 -3.97 -7.89
C VAL A 173 -14.55 -5.37 -8.47
#